data_AF-A0A6N7NZL3-F1
#
_entry.id   AF-A0A6N7NZL3-F1
#
_cell.length_a   1.000
_cell.length_b   1.000
_cell.length_c   1.000
_cell.angle_alpha   90.00
_cell.angle_beta   90.00
_cell.angle_gamma   90.00
#
_symmetry.space_group_name_H-M   'P 1'
#
loop_
_entity.id
_entity.type
_entity.pdbx_description
1 polymer ?
#
loop_
_entity_poly.entity_id
_entity_poly.type
_entity_poly.pdbx_seq_one_letter_code
_entity_poly.pdbx_strand_id
1 'polypeptide(L)'
;MHLLLNNLTDKELLLRIKKFHDREAAGVLLDRYSHLLVAVSLPKLSSEKTAETAFPELTKQLYNRIQTAFGKINESVYALVQSYFGKGNAVPVFYPNQALYRLESRIEHAGNNPIAKEALLTHLEKALAQLNAEDLRLITQFYLEQQSFSDIAKKQNIPRDKVRHTLKGVKKKLATHLMDQVYE
;
A
#
# COMPACT_ATOMS: atom_id res chain seq x y z
N MET A 1 5.86 23.43 20.37
CA MET A 1 5.41 22.03 20.21
C MET A 1 5.63 21.50 18.78
N HIS A 2 5.35 22.28 17.73
CA HIS A 2 5.57 21.92 16.31
C HIS A 2 6.96 21.35 15.95
N LEU A 3 8.05 21.85 16.53
CA LEU A 3 9.41 21.36 16.25
C LEU A 3 9.63 19.89 16.65
N LEU A 4 8.91 19.39 17.67
CA LEU A 4 9.00 18.00 18.09
C LEU A 4 8.26 17.05 17.13
N LEU A 5 7.16 17.51 16.53
CA LEU A 5 6.37 16.72 15.60
C LEU A 5 7.04 16.58 14.22
N ASN A 6 7.79 17.60 13.78
CA ASN A 6 8.50 17.55 12.50
C ASN A 6 9.58 16.46 12.45
N ASN A 7 10.12 16.05 13.60
CA ASN A 7 11.12 15.00 13.71
C ASN A 7 10.51 13.59 13.77
N LEU A 8 9.18 13.48 13.92
CA LEU A 8 8.50 12.20 13.90
C LEU A 8 8.38 11.66 12.48
N THR A 9 8.51 10.35 12.38
CA THR A 9 8.23 9.60 11.15
C THR A 9 6.75 9.65 10.83
N ASP A 10 6.40 9.42 9.55
CA ASP A 10 5.00 9.43 9.14
C ASP A 10 4.15 8.41 9.91
N LYS A 11 4.75 7.27 10.25
CA LYS A 11 4.11 6.20 11.02
C LYS A 11 3.76 6.66 12.43
N GLU A 12 4.67 7.35 13.11
CA GLU A 12 4.44 7.89 14.45
C GLU A 12 3.38 9.00 14.43
N LEU A 13 3.42 9.89 13.43
CA LEU A 13 2.41 10.92 13.24
C LEU A 13 1.02 10.32 13.00
N LEU A 14 0.91 9.32 12.11
CA LEU A 14 -0.33 8.58 11.87
C LEU A 14 -0.87 7.89 13.13
N LEU A 15 0.02 7.30 13.94
CA LEU A 15 -0.37 6.70 15.21
C LEU A 15 -0.95 7.74 16.19
N ARG A 16 -0.35 8.94 16.28
CA ARG A 16 -0.87 10.03 17.12
C ARG A 16 -2.22 10.52 16.62
N ILE A 17 -2.37 10.72 15.31
CA ILE A 17 -3.64 11.15 14.70
C ILE A 17 -4.75 10.13 15.03
N LYS A 18 -4.46 8.84 14.89
CA LYS A 18 -5.44 7.78 15.16
C LYS A 18 -5.80 7.65 16.64
N LYS A 19 -4.82 7.72 17.54
CA LYS A 19 -5.04 7.49 18.99
C LYS A 19 -5.58 8.72 19.71
N PHE A 20 -5.13 9.91 19.33
CA PHE A 20 -5.38 11.14 20.08
C PHE A 20 -6.14 12.19 19.27
N HIS A 21 -6.55 11.89 18.03
CA HIS A 21 -7.15 12.86 17.12
C HIS A 21 -6.29 14.14 16.97
N ASP A 22 -4.96 13.95 17.01
CA ASP A 22 -3.94 15.00 17.02
C ASP A 22 -3.94 15.77 15.69
N ARG A 23 -4.62 16.92 15.67
CA ARG A 23 -4.76 17.77 14.48
C ARG A 23 -3.44 18.41 14.07
N GLU A 24 -2.52 18.67 15.02
CA GLU A 24 -1.21 19.22 14.70
C GLU A 24 -0.36 18.18 13.96
N ALA A 25 -0.40 16.92 14.39
CA ALA A 25 0.27 15.83 13.69
C ALA A 25 -0.27 15.64 12.25
N ALA A 26 -1.58 15.80 12.06
CA ALA A 26 -2.19 15.80 10.73
C ALA A 26 -1.74 16.99 9.88
N GLY A 27 -1.60 18.18 10.48
CA GLY A 27 -1.05 19.37 9.83
C GLY A 27 0.39 19.19 9.37
N VAL A 28 1.24 18.54 10.18
CA VAL A 28 2.63 18.23 9.80
C VAL A 28 2.69 17.28 8.60
N LEU A 29 1.86 16.23 8.58
CA LEU A 29 1.78 15.35 7.41
C LEU A 29 1.25 16.09 6.18
N LEU A 30 0.26 16.96 6.35
CA LEU A 30 -0.28 17.73 5.23
C LEU A 30 0.79 18.65 4.63
N ASP A 31 1.55 19.37 5.47
CA ASP A 31 2.64 20.24 5.03
C ASP A 31 3.74 19.45 4.28
N ARG A 32 4.21 18.34 4.88
CA ARG A 32 5.24 17.45 4.32
C ARG A 32 4.88 16.93 2.92
N TYR A 33 3.60 16.67 2.67
CA TYR A 33 3.12 16.08 1.42
C TYR A 33 2.48 17.10 0.46
N SER A 34 2.32 18.37 0.86
CA SER A 34 1.70 19.41 0.03
C SER A 34 2.48 19.65 -1.26
N HIS A 35 3.81 19.69 -1.20
CA HIS A 35 4.64 19.85 -2.39
C HIS A 35 4.49 18.69 -3.38
N LEU A 36 4.42 17.45 -2.87
CA LEU A 36 4.19 16.28 -3.71
C LEU A 36 2.80 16.31 -4.35
N LEU A 37 1.78 16.69 -3.58
CA LEU A 37 0.42 16.84 -4.08
C LEU A 37 0.38 17.82 -5.27
N VAL A 38 1.02 18.98 -5.14
CA VAL A 38 1.15 19.98 -6.21
C VAL A 38 1.93 19.42 -7.40
N ALA A 39 3.12 18.86 -7.17
CA ALA A 39 3.97 18.35 -8.25
C ALA A 39 3.28 17.29 -9.12
N VAL A 40 2.49 16.39 -8.51
CA VAL A 40 1.79 15.30 -9.22
C VAL A 40 0.50 15.77 -9.89
N SER A 41 -0.10 16.88 -9.42
CA SER A 41 -1.35 17.42 -9.96
C SER A 41 -1.15 18.46 -11.06
N LEU A 42 -0.05 19.23 -11.04
CA LEU A 42 0.25 20.28 -12.02
C LEU A 42 0.09 19.82 -13.49
N PRO A 43 0.64 18.67 -13.93
CA PRO A 43 0.51 18.23 -15.32
C PRO A 43 -0.92 17.83 -15.74
N LYS A 44 -1.84 17.71 -14.79
CA LYS A 44 -3.23 17.26 -15.00
C LYS A 44 -4.25 18.39 -14.95
N LEU A 45 -3.81 19.61 -14.64
CA LEU A 45 -4.68 20.77 -14.64
C LEU A 45 -5.22 21.01 -16.05
N SER A 46 -6.43 21.54 -16.12
CA SER A 46 -7.13 21.83 -17.37
C SER A 46 -7.92 23.13 -17.23
N SER A 47 -8.48 23.65 -18.32
CA SER A 47 -9.36 24.83 -18.28
C SER A 47 -10.57 24.64 -17.35
N GLU A 48 -11.05 23.40 -17.19
CA GLU A 48 -12.16 23.05 -16.29
C GLU A 48 -11.71 22.86 -14.82
N LYS A 49 -10.46 22.44 -14.61
CA LYS A 49 -9.87 22.18 -13.28
C LYS A 49 -8.59 22.98 -13.13
N THR A 50 -8.77 24.27 -12.84
CA THR A 50 -7.69 25.24 -12.61
C THR A 50 -6.97 24.98 -11.28
N ALA A 51 -5.76 25.51 -11.11
CA ALA A 51 -5.01 25.38 -9.86
C ALA A 51 -5.78 25.93 -8.65
N GLU A 52 -6.47 27.06 -8.84
CA GLU A 52 -7.26 27.77 -7.83
C GLU A 52 -8.43 26.95 -7.30
N THR A 53 -8.98 26.04 -8.10
CA THR A 53 -10.08 25.16 -7.70
C THR A 53 -9.58 23.78 -7.27
N ALA A 54 -8.59 23.23 -7.99
CA ALA A 54 -8.08 21.89 -7.76
C ALA A 54 -7.29 21.77 -6.45
N PHE A 55 -6.39 22.72 -6.14
CA PHE A 55 -5.52 22.57 -4.97
C PHE A 55 -6.26 22.69 -3.64
N PRO A 56 -7.17 23.66 -3.42
CA PRO A 56 -7.92 23.71 -2.17
C PRO A 56 -8.73 22.44 -1.93
N GLU A 57 -9.37 21.92 -2.97
CA GLU A 57 -10.18 20.70 -2.87
C GLU A 57 -9.32 19.45 -2.63
N LEU A 58 -8.21 19.30 -3.37
CA LEU A 58 -7.26 18.21 -3.17
C LEU A 58 -6.63 18.25 -1.76
N THR A 59 -6.25 19.43 -1.25
CA THR A 59 -5.68 19.58 0.09
C THR A 59 -6.70 19.20 1.17
N LYS A 60 -7.97 19.63 1.03
CA LYS A 60 -9.06 19.24 1.94
C LYS A 60 -9.30 17.72 1.91
N GLN A 61 -9.34 17.11 0.74
CA GLN A 61 -9.51 15.66 0.60
C GLN A 61 -8.30 14.89 1.17
N LEU A 62 -7.08 15.40 1.00
CA LEU A 62 -5.87 14.80 1.56
C LEU A 62 -5.91 14.84 3.09
N TYR A 63 -6.27 15.99 3.69
CA TYR A 63 -6.43 16.11 5.13
C TYR A 63 -7.41 15.07 5.68
N ASN A 64 -8.58 14.94 5.06
CA ASN A 64 -9.59 13.94 5.46
C ASN A 64 -9.08 12.50 5.30
N ARG A 65 -8.32 12.22 4.25
CA ARG A 65 -7.69 10.89 4.05
C ARG A 65 -6.64 10.61 5.12
N ILE A 66 -5.80 11.57 5.48
CA ILE A 66 -4.78 11.42 6.52
C ILE A 66 -5.39 10.98 7.86
N GLN A 67 -6.58 11.49 8.21
CA GLN A 67 -7.29 11.09 9.44
C GLN A 67 -7.60 9.59 9.52
N THR A 68 -7.75 8.93 8.37
CA THR A 68 -8.12 7.51 8.25
C THR A 68 -7.07 6.67 7.53
N ALA A 69 -5.93 7.28 7.18
CA ALA A 69 -4.92 6.67 6.36
C ALA A 69 -4.19 5.57 7.14
N PHE A 70 -3.96 4.48 6.43
CA PHE A 70 -3.08 3.41 6.88
C PHE A 70 -2.00 3.26 5.82
N GLY A 71 -0.74 3.31 6.26
CA GLY A 71 0.38 3.08 5.36
C GLY A 71 1.08 4.32 4.84
N LYS A 72 1.63 4.25 3.63
CA LYS A 72 2.45 5.31 3.07
C LYS A 72 1.58 6.43 2.50
N ILE A 73 1.84 7.66 2.93
CA ILE A 73 1.02 8.82 2.53
C ILE A 73 1.24 9.18 1.05
N ASN A 74 2.44 8.96 0.49
CA ASN A 74 2.70 9.16 -0.93
C ASN A 74 1.75 8.34 -1.84
N GLU A 75 1.42 7.11 -1.47
CA GLU A 75 0.45 6.27 -2.18
C GLU A 75 -0.96 6.86 -2.09
N SER A 76 -1.33 7.39 -0.92
CA SER A 76 -2.61 8.07 -0.71
C SER A 76 -2.72 9.35 -1.54
N VAL A 77 -1.65 10.14 -1.62
CA VAL A 77 -1.56 11.34 -2.48
C VAL A 77 -1.74 10.96 -3.95
N TYR A 78 -1.01 9.95 -4.42
CA TYR A 78 -1.14 9.48 -5.80
C TYR A 78 -2.55 9.01 -6.12
N ALA A 79 -3.14 8.17 -5.27
CA ALA A 79 -4.50 7.66 -5.45
C ALA A 79 -5.54 8.78 -5.44
N LEU A 80 -5.37 9.78 -4.56
CA LEU A 80 -6.22 10.96 -4.49
C LEU A 80 -6.17 11.76 -5.79
N VAL A 81 -4.97 12.09 -6.29
CA VAL A 81 -4.82 12.87 -7.53
C VAL A 81 -5.40 12.11 -8.72
N GLN A 82 -5.17 10.80 -8.81
CA GLN A 82 -5.78 9.99 -9.86
C GLN A 82 -7.31 10.01 -9.76
N SER A 83 -7.88 9.83 -8.55
CA SER A 83 -9.32 9.87 -8.34
C SER A 83 -9.93 11.23 -8.68
N TYR A 84 -9.23 12.32 -8.39
CA TYR A 84 -9.75 13.67 -8.62
C TYR A 84 -9.78 14.02 -10.11
N PHE A 85 -8.73 13.68 -10.86
CA PHE A 85 -8.65 13.98 -12.30
C PHE A 85 -9.23 12.88 -13.20
N GLY A 86 -9.52 11.69 -12.66
CA GLY A 86 -10.11 10.58 -13.41
C GLY A 86 -11.55 10.87 -13.87
N LYS A 87 -11.80 10.76 -15.17
CA LYS A 87 -13.12 10.94 -15.80
C LYS A 87 -13.97 9.67 -15.66
N GLY A 88 -14.50 9.38 -14.47
CA GLY A 88 -15.55 8.36 -14.26
C GLY A 88 -15.13 6.89 -14.31
N ASN A 89 -13.90 6.56 -14.72
CA ASN A 89 -13.34 5.25 -14.42
C ASN A 89 -12.91 5.25 -12.96
N ALA A 90 -13.63 4.50 -12.12
CA ALA A 90 -13.28 4.25 -10.73
C ALA A 90 -11.79 3.90 -10.67
N VAL A 91 -10.96 4.87 -10.30
CA VAL A 91 -9.58 4.58 -9.92
C VAL A 91 -9.75 3.60 -8.78
N PRO A 92 -9.24 2.36 -8.88
CA PRO A 92 -9.39 1.41 -7.81
C PRO A 92 -8.84 2.11 -6.59
N VAL A 93 -9.73 2.46 -5.66
CA VAL A 93 -9.33 2.99 -4.37
C VAL A 93 -8.27 2.01 -3.93
N PHE A 94 -7.04 2.49 -3.82
CA PHE A 94 -5.95 1.68 -3.32
C PHE A 94 -6.29 1.52 -1.84
N TYR A 95 -7.24 0.65 -1.54
CA TYR A 95 -7.34 0.01 -0.26
C TYR A 95 -6.10 -0.84 -0.25
N PRO A 96 -5.10 -0.43 0.54
CA PRO A 96 -4.06 -1.37 0.82
C PRO A 96 -4.75 -2.58 1.43
N ASN A 97 -4.47 -3.78 0.93
CA ASN A 97 -4.95 -4.97 1.62
C ASN A 97 -4.42 -4.82 3.06
N GLN A 98 -5.31 -4.63 4.05
CA GLN A 98 -4.90 -4.34 5.41
C GLN A 98 -3.95 -5.43 5.92
N ALA A 99 -4.16 -6.67 5.44
CA ALA A 99 -3.26 -7.78 5.68
C ALA A 99 -1.85 -7.57 5.10
N LEU A 100 -1.71 -7.08 3.87
CA LEU A 100 -0.40 -6.77 3.28
C LEU A 100 0.33 -5.68 4.07
N TYR A 101 -0.38 -4.61 4.45
CA TYR A 101 0.24 -3.50 5.18
C TYR A 101 0.65 -3.87 6.61
N ARG A 102 -0.19 -4.65 7.32
CA ARG A 102 0.17 -5.19 8.62
C ARG A 102 1.36 -6.14 8.51
N LEU A 103 1.44 -6.95 7.45
CA LEU A 103 2.55 -7.86 7.21
C LEU A 103 3.84 -7.10 6.91
N GLU A 104 3.80 -6.09 6.03
CA GLU A 104 4.94 -5.20 5.74
C GLU A 104 5.44 -4.52 7.01
N SER A 105 4.52 -4.00 7.84
CA SER A 105 4.88 -3.45 9.15
C SER A 105 5.51 -4.51 10.06
N ARG A 106 5.02 -5.74 10.11
CA ARG A 106 5.64 -6.82 10.91
C ARG A 106 7.05 -7.16 10.44
N ILE A 107 7.27 -7.25 9.12
CA ILE A 107 8.58 -7.50 8.53
C ILE A 107 9.55 -6.35 8.86
N GLU A 108 9.09 -5.11 8.76
CA GLU A 108 9.87 -3.92 9.11
C GLU A 108 10.25 -3.91 10.60
N HIS A 109 9.30 -4.22 11.49
CA HIS A 109 9.57 -4.32 12.94
C HIS A 109 10.47 -5.51 13.29
N ALA A 110 10.37 -6.63 12.56
CA ALA A 110 11.29 -7.75 12.71
C ALA A 110 12.72 -7.32 12.38
N GLY A 111 12.91 -6.34 11.49
CA GLY A 111 14.19 -5.64 11.28
C GLY A 111 15.36 -6.61 11.09
N ASN A 112 16.27 -6.66 12.07
CA ASN A 112 17.36 -7.64 12.17
C ASN A 112 17.22 -8.63 13.33
N ASN A 113 16.09 -8.65 14.01
CA ASN A 113 15.83 -9.61 15.08
C ASN A 113 15.66 -11.03 14.48
N PRO A 114 16.57 -11.97 14.77
CA PRO A 114 16.54 -13.30 14.19
C PRO A 114 15.31 -14.11 14.64
N ILE A 115 14.89 -13.97 15.90
CA ILE A 115 13.74 -14.70 16.47
C ILE A 115 12.44 -14.27 15.76
N ALA A 116 12.27 -12.97 15.55
CA ALA A 116 11.09 -12.44 14.85
C ALA A 116 11.05 -12.87 13.37
N LYS A 117 12.22 -12.95 12.72
CA LYS A 117 12.33 -13.48 11.35
C LYS A 117 12.00 -14.97 11.27
N GLU A 118 12.50 -15.77 12.21
CA GLU A 118 12.27 -17.21 12.26
C GLU A 118 10.79 -17.54 12.52
N ALA A 119 10.14 -16.79 13.40
CA ALA A 119 8.69 -16.88 13.59
C ALA A 119 7.93 -16.55 12.29
N LEU A 120 8.29 -15.46 11.60
CA LEU A 120 7.69 -15.09 10.32
C LEU A 120 7.90 -16.16 9.23
N LEU A 121 9.08 -16.78 9.18
CA LEU A 121 9.38 -17.87 8.25
C LEU A 121 8.51 -19.09 8.54
N THR A 122 8.40 -19.52 9.79
CA THR A 122 7.53 -20.63 10.20
C THR A 122 6.08 -20.39 9.79
N HIS A 123 5.56 -19.17 9.99
CA HIS A 123 4.20 -18.82 9.56
C HIS A 123 4.06 -18.79 8.03
N LEU A 124 5.08 -18.34 7.31
CA LEU A 124 5.09 -18.35 5.84
C LEU A 124 5.08 -19.77 5.29
N GLU A 125 5.85 -20.68 5.87
CA GLU A 125 5.86 -22.09 5.48
C GLU A 125 4.50 -22.75 5.68
N LYS A 126 3.85 -22.50 6.83
CA LYS A 126 2.48 -22.98 7.10
C LYS A 126 1.47 -22.39 6.11
N ALA A 127 1.56 -21.09 5.83
CA ALA A 127 0.68 -20.44 4.86
C ALA A 127 0.89 -20.99 3.45
N LEU A 128 2.13 -21.25 3.03
CA LEU A 128 2.47 -21.86 1.74
C LEU A 128 1.91 -23.28 1.60
N ALA A 129 1.93 -24.06 2.68
CA ALA A 129 1.35 -25.41 2.70
C ALA A 129 -0.18 -25.43 2.52
N GLN A 130 -0.87 -24.32 2.77
CA GLN A 130 -2.32 -24.19 2.57
C GLN A 130 -2.70 -23.78 1.14
N LEU A 131 -1.73 -23.43 0.28
CA LEU A 131 -2.02 -23.14 -1.12
C LEU A 131 -2.24 -24.41 -1.93
N ASN A 132 -3.06 -24.28 -2.97
CA ASN A 132 -3.18 -25.34 -3.96
C ASN A 132 -1.87 -25.50 -4.75
N ALA A 133 -1.69 -26.68 -5.35
CA ALA A 133 -0.46 -27.01 -6.09
C ALA A 133 -0.20 -26.06 -7.28
N GLU A 134 -1.25 -25.52 -7.90
CA GLU A 134 -1.13 -24.57 -9.01
C GLU A 134 -0.61 -23.20 -8.55
N ASP A 135 -1.15 -22.63 -7.48
CA ASP A 135 -0.72 -21.34 -6.94
C ASP A 135 0.72 -21.45 -6.40
N LEU A 136 1.05 -22.56 -5.73
CA LEU A 136 2.40 -22.81 -5.22
C LEU A 136 3.42 -22.90 -6.36
N ARG A 137 3.12 -23.68 -7.42
CA ARG A 137 3.97 -23.78 -8.60
C ARG A 137 4.19 -22.41 -9.26
N LEU A 138 3.15 -21.58 -9.33
CA LEU A 138 3.22 -20.25 -9.91
C LEU A 138 4.12 -19.30 -9.10
N ILE A 139 4.01 -19.32 -7.76
CA ILE A 139 4.88 -18.55 -6.86
C ILE A 139 6.33 -18.98 -7.02
N THR A 140 6.59 -20.29 -7.01
CA THR A 140 7.95 -20.85 -7.15
C THR A 140 8.59 -20.42 -8.46
N GLN A 141 7.88 -20.56 -9.58
CA GLN A 141 8.38 -20.16 -10.90
C GLN A 141 8.72 -18.66 -10.97
N PHE A 142 7.88 -17.81 -10.36
CA PHE A 142 8.07 -16.36 -10.43
C PHE A 142 9.12 -15.84 -9.44
N TYR A 143 9.03 -16.23 -8.16
CA TYR A 143 9.87 -15.65 -7.10
C TYR A 143 11.16 -16.42 -6.83
N LEU A 144 11.16 -17.75 -7.02
CA LEU A 144 12.36 -18.59 -6.76
C LEU A 144 13.14 -18.83 -8.05
N GLU A 145 12.45 -19.18 -9.14
CA GLU A 145 13.09 -19.44 -10.45
C GLU A 145 13.24 -18.17 -11.32
N GLN A 146 12.77 -17.01 -10.85
CA GLN A 146 12.87 -15.70 -11.52
C GLN A 146 12.31 -15.67 -12.96
N GLN A 147 11.32 -16.51 -13.28
CA GLN A 147 10.73 -16.56 -14.61
C GLN A 147 9.83 -15.35 -14.85
N SER A 148 9.88 -14.79 -16.07
CA SER A 148 9.02 -13.67 -16.43
C SER A 148 7.56 -14.11 -16.62
N PHE A 149 6.61 -13.17 -16.54
CA PHE A 149 5.20 -13.48 -16.84
C PHE A 149 5.02 -14.08 -18.24
N SER A 150 5.86 -13.66 -19.19
CA SER A 150 5.83 -14.16 -20.57
C SER A 150 6.31 -15.61 -20.66
N ASP A 151 7.32 -16.00 -19.89
CA ASP A 151 7.87 -17.36 -19.90
C ASP A 151 6.91 -18.34 -19.23
N ILE A 152 6.31 -17.93 -18.12
CA ILE A 152 5.28 -18.69 -17.41
C ILE A 152 4.05 -18.87 -18.30
N ALA A 153 3.59 -17.79 -18.95
CA ALA A 153 2.47 -17.82 -19.89
C ALA A 153 2.69 -18.80 -21.05
N LYS A 154 3.89 -18.79 -21.64
CA LYS A 154 4.28 -19.72 -22.71
C LYS A 154 4.30 -21.17 -22.23
N LYS A 155 4.91 -21.44 -21.06
CA LYS A 155 5.02 -22.80 -20.51
C LYS A 155 3.66 -23.41 -20.14
N GLN A 156 2.75 -22.60 -19.62
CA GLN A 156 1.43 -23.05 -19.17
C GLN A 156 0.32 -22.84 -20.20
N ASN A 157 0.67 -22.31 -21.39
CA ASN A 157 -0.26 -21.97 -22.47
C ASN A 157 -1.46 -21.12 -22.01
N ILE A 158 -1.20 -20.12 -21.17
CA ILE A 158 -2.20 -19.20 -20.60
C ILE A 158 -1.85 -17.74 -20.92
N PRO A 159 -2.84 -16.83 -20.97
CA PRO A 159 -2.57 -15.41 -21.21
C PRO A 159 -1.70 -14.79 -20.12
N ARG A 160 -0.80 -13.88 -20.51
CA ARG A 160 0.07 -13.12 -19.60
C ARG A 160 -0.72 -12.40 -18.50
N ASP A 161 -1.86 -11.81 -18.83
CA ASP A 161 -2.70 -11.11 -17.86
C ASP A 161 -3.32 -12.07 -16.84
N LYS A 162 -3.63 -13.30 -17.24
CA LYS A 162 -4.11 -14.35 -16.33
C LYS A 162 -3.02 -14.67 -15.30
N VAL A 163 -1.77 -14.86 -15.73
CA VAL A 163 -0.61 -15.07 -14.83
C VAL A 163 -0.48 -13.93 -13.82
N ARG A 164 -0.54 -12.68 -14.29
CA ARG A 164 -0.45 -11.49 -13.43
C ARG A 164 -1.60 -11.42 -12.42
N HIS A 165 -2.82 -11.70 -12.85
CA HIS A 165 -3.99 -11.67 -11.97
C HIS A 165 -3.94 -12.79 -10.93
N THR A 166 -3.55 -14.01 -11.32
CA THR A 166 -3.39 -15.13 -10.39
C THR A 166 -2.31 -14.81 -9.36
N LEU A 167 -1.12 -14.36 -9.76
CA LEU A 167 -0.06 -13.96 -8.81
C LEU A 167 -0.51 -12.87 -7.84
N LYS A 168 -1.27 -11.88 -8.31
CA LYS A 168 -1.84 -10.83 -7.45
C LYS A 168 -2.84 -11.41 -6.45
N GLY A 169 -3.70 -12.34 -6.87
CA GLY A 169 -4.67 -13.01 -6.01
C GLY A 169 -3.99 -13.87 -4.95
N VAL A 170 -3.01 -14.66 -5.37
CA VAL A 170 -2.19 -15.51 -4.51
C VAL A 170 -1.46 -14.72 -3.44
N LYS A 171 -0.82 -13.60 -3.80
CA LYS A 171 -0.19 -12.68 -2.83
C LYS A 171 -1.19 -12.16 -1.79
N LYS A 172 -2.43 -11.88 -2.19
CA LYS A 172 -3.48 -11.46 -1.25
C LYS A 172 -3.91 -12.59 -0.32
N LYS A 173 -4.12 -13.80 -0.85
CA LYS A 173 -4.48 -14.99 -0.04
C LYS A 173 -3.41 -15.27 1.02
N LEU A 174 -2.14 -15.30 0.61
CA LEU A 174 -1.00 -15.48 1.53
C LEU A 174 -0.98 -14.44 2.64
N ALA A 175 -1.19 -13.17 2.30
CA ALA A 175 -1.25 -12.10 3.30
C ALA A 175 -2.39 -12.32 4.31
N THR A 176 -3.55 -12.79 3.87
CA THR A 176 -4.69 -13.12 4.75
C THR A 176 -4.37 -14.30 5.67
N HIS A 177 -3.86 -15.41 5.14
CA HIS A 177 -3.47 -16.58 5.95
C HIS A 177 -2.42 -16.23 7.02
N LEU A 178 -1.45 -15.38 6.66
CA LEU A 178 -0.43 -14.88 7.60
C LEU A 178 -0.98 -13.95 8.69
N MET A 179 -2.20 -13.42 8.53
CA MET A 179 -2.88 -12.60 9.53
C MET A 179 -3.82 -13.42 10.40
N ASP A 180 -4.53 -14.38 9.83
CA ASP A 180 -5.48 -15.21 10.57
C ASP A 180 -4.77 -16.10 11.61
N GLN A 181 -3.57 -16.61 11.28
CA GLN A 181 -2.75 -17.42 12.20
C GLN A 181 -2.05 -16.64 13.34
N VAL A 182 -2.34 -15.35 13.50
CA VAL A 182 -1.82 -14.52 14.61
C VAL A 182 -2.85 -14.36 15.73
N TYR A 183 -4.10 -14.75 15.48
CA TYR A 183 -5.22 -14.65 16.42
C TYR A 183 -5.58 -15.99 17.09
N GLU A 184 -4.80 -17.05 16.83
CA GLU A 184 -4.77 -18.31 17.59
C GLU A 184 -3.50 -18.38 18.45
#